data_AF-A0A2E9MVY8-F1
#
_entry.id   AF-A0A2E9MVY8-F1
#
_cell.length_a   1.000
_cell.length_b   1.000
_cell.length_c   1.000
_cell.angle_alpha   90.00
_cell.angle_beta   90.00
_cell.angle_gamma   90.00
#
_symmetry.space_group_name_H-M   'P 1'
#
loop_
_entity.id
_entity.type
_entity.pdbx_description
1 polymer ?
#
loop_
_entity_poly.entity_id
_entity_poly.type
_entity_poly.pdbx_seq_one_letter_code
_entity_poly.pdbx_strand_id
1 'polypeptide(L)'
;MRGRWLKREEEGPWAYNRGGAGLHASVIPWLRDRDIAVLVSDAVNDVQPSGVEGINRPVHQLTQVTLGLPIVDNGYLKDVAETANRLQRWEFMTSIQINPVPGGTASPFNANATF
;
A
#
# COMPACT_ATOMS: atom_id res chain seq x y z
N MET A 1 -6.09 8.94 -13.05
CA MET A 1 -6.65 8.68 -11.69
C MET A 1 -5.92 9.57 -10.69
N ARG A 2 -6.60 10.04 -9.64
CA ARG A 2 -6.01 10.89 -8.60
C ARG A 2 -5.62 10.05 -7.39
N GLY A 3 -4.34 10.05 -7.02
CA GLY A 3 -3.82 9.34 -5.84
C GLY A 3 -4.13 10.06 -4.52
N ARG A 4 -3.92 9.38 -3.39
CA ARG A 4 -4.24 9.86 -2.03
C ARG A 4 -3.54 11.17 -1.67
N TRP A 5 -2.27 11.32 -2.08
CA TRP A 5 -1.49 12.53 -1.80
C TRP A 5 -2.02 13.76 -2.52
N LEU A 6 -2.32 13.64 -3.81
CA LEU A 6 -2.94 14.72 -4.58
C LEU A 6 -4.35 15.02 -4.05
N LYS A 7 -5.11 14.01 -3.60
CA LYS A 7 -6.39 14.22 -2.90
C LYS A 7 -6.23 15.15 -1.69
N ARG A 8 -5.28 14.81 -0.82
CA ARG A 8 -4.99 15.57 0.39
C ARG A 8 -4.53 16.99 0.11
N GLU A 9 -3.73 17.19 -0.93
CA GLU A 9 -3.19 18.50 -1.29
C GLU A 9 -4.30 19.49 -1.66
N GLU A 10 -5.24 19.12 -2.54
CA GLU A 10 -6.28 20.06 -2.98
C GLU A 10 -7.46 20.17 -2.02
N GLU A 11 -7.80 19.09 -1.29
CA GLU A 11 -9.01 19.04 -0.44
C GLU A 11 -8.70 19.13 1.07
N GLY A 12 -7.42 19.05 1.45
CA GLY A 12 -6.99 19.02 2.83
C GLY A 12 -7.11 17.63 3.49
N PRO A 13 -6.83 17.55 4.80
CA PRO A 13 -6.99 16.32 5.58
C PRO A 13 -8.46 15.89 5.69
N TRP A 14 -8.69 14.58 5.68
CA TRP A 14 -9.99 13.99 6.01
C TRP A 14 -9.86 12.83 6.99
N ALA A 15 -10.99 12.44 7.59
CA ALA A 15 -11.09 11.25 8.43
C ALA A 15 -11.01 9.99 7.56
N TYR A 16 -9.79 9.52 7.28
CA TYR A 16 -9.56 8.42 6.35
C TYR A 16 -10.28 7.12 6.74
N ASN A 17 -10.42 6.86 8.05
CA ASN A 17 -11.18 5.72 8.58
C ASN A 17 -12.70 5.77 8.29
N ARG A 18 -13.23 6.90 7.80
CA ARG A 18 -14.63 7.05 7.41
C ARG A 18 -14.85 6.99 5.89
N GLY A 19 -13.77 6.92 5.10
CA GLY A 19 -13.84 6.93 3.65
C GLY A 19 -12.44 6.94 3.04
N GLY A 20 -11.92 5.76 2.73
CA GLY A 20 -10.58 5.56 2.18
C GLY A 20 -10.58 4.47 1.13
N ALA A 21 -10.01 4.77 -0.04
CA ALA A 21 -9.82 3.77 -1.09
C ALA A 21 -8.71 2.79 -0.68
N GLY A 22 -8.93 1.50 -0.92
CA GLY A 22 -7.99 0.42 -0.64
C GLY A 22 -8.54 -0.92 -1.12
N LEU A 23 -7.90 -2.00 -0.70
CA LEU A 23 -8.29 -3.37 -1.04
C LEU A 23 -9.33 -3.92 -0.06
N HIS A 24 -10.29 -4.68 -0.59
CA HIS A 24 -11.20 -5.49 0.22
C HIS A 24 -10.57 -6.85 0.51
N ALA A 25 -10.90 -7.49 1.65
CA ALA A 25 -10.33 -8.76 2.09
C ALA A 25 -10.46 -9.92 1.07
N SER A 26 -11.39 -9.81 0.13
CA SER A 26 -11.57 -10.79 -0.96
C SER A 26 -10.35 -10.92 -1.89
N VAL A 27 -9.39 -9.99 -1.88
CA VAL A 27 -8.18 -10.10 -2.71
C VAL A 27 -7.10 -11.00 -2.11
N ILE A 28 -7.23 -11.41 -0.85
CA ILE A 28 -6.19 -12.17 -0.14
C ILE A 28 -5.79 -13.48 -0.85
N PRO A 29 -6.72 -14.33 -1.35
CA PRO A 29 -6.34 -15.52 -2.11
C PRO A 29 -5.49 -15.19 -3.34
N TRP A 30 -5.82 -14.13 -4.06
CA TRP A 30 -5.09 -13.68 -5.25
C TRP A 30 -3.66 -13.22 -4.93
N LEU A 31 -3.46 -12.55 -3.79
CA LEU A 31 -2.14 -12.12 -3.33
C LEU A 31 -1.27 -13.33 -2.95
N ARG A 32 -1.85 -14.31 -2.25
CA ARG A 32 -1.17 -15.55 -1.89
C ARG A 32 -0.75 -16.33 -3.13
N ASP A 33 -1.67 -16.49 -4.09
CA ASP A 33 -1.44 -17.31 -5.28
C ASP A 33 -0.34 -16.72 -6.21
N ARG A 34 0.00 -15.43 -6.06
CA ARG A 34 1.10 -14.78 -6.79
C ARG A 34 2.42 -14.71 -6.04
N ASP A 35 2.48 -15.19 -4.80
CA ASP A 35 3.70 -15.16 -3.98
C ASP A 35 4.35 -13.76 -3.94
N ILE A 36 3.52 -12.74 -3.67
CA ILE A 36 3.97 -11.35 -3.62
C ILE A 36 4.97 -11.16 -2.46
N ALA A 37 6.11 -10.52 -2.73
CA ALA A 37 7.13 -10.29 -1.71
C ALA A 37 6.86 -9.04 -0.83
N VAL A 38 6.18 -8.02 -1.37
CA VAL A 38 5.79 -6.80 -0.65
C VAL A 38 4.57 -6.17 -1.31
N LEU A 39 3.62 -5.70 -0.49
CA LEU A 39 2.44 -4.98 -0.97
C LEU A 39 2.52 -3.50 -0.60
N VAL A 40 2.37 -2.62 -1.57
CA VAL A 40 2.54 -1.16 -1.38
C VAL A 40 1.29 -0.42 -1.83
N SER A 41 0.82 0.51 -1.02
CA SER A 41 -0.28 1.43 -1.33
C SER A 41 0.16 2.88 -1.07
N ASP A 42 -0.37 3.82 -1.85
CA ASP A 42 -0.18 5.26 -1.57
C ASP A 42 -1.06 5.77 -0.41
N ALA A 43 -1.86 4.87 0.16
CA ALA A 43 -2.72 5.08 1.31
C ALA A 43 -2.62 3.89 2.27
N VAL A 44 -3.67 3.65 3.06
CA VAL A 44 -3.81 2.38 3.78
C VAL A 44 -4.11 1.27 2.77
N ASN A 45 -3.56 0.08 2.98
CA ASN A 45 -3.83 -1.06 2.09
C ASN A 45 -5.29 -1.53 2.14
N ASP A 46 -5.97 -1.39 3.27
CA ASP A 46 -7.40 -1.69 3.42
C ASP A 46 -8.30 -0.56 2.91
N VAL A 47 -9.38 -0.94 2.24
CA VAL A 47 -10.53 -0.06 2.05
C VAL A 47 -11.13 0.33 3.41
N GLN A 48 -11.64 1.55 3.50
CA GLN A 48 -12.26 2.09 4.73
C GLN A 48 -13.66 2.65 4.41
N PRO A 49 -14.73 2.14 5.05
CA PRO A 49 -14.76 1.00 5.99
C PRO A 49 -14.45 -0.35 5.30
N SER A 50 -13.98 -1.33 6.07
CA SER A 50 -13.47 -2.61 5.56
C SER A 50 -14.51 -3.53 4.93
N GLY A 51 -15.79 -3.38 5.31
CA GLY A 51 -16.86 -4.30 4.93
C GLY A 51 -16.87 -5.63 5.68
N VAL A 52 -15.95 -5.85 6.62
CA VAL A 52 -15.89 -7.06 7.45
C VAL A 52 -16.34 -6.73 8.87
N GLU A 53 -17.40 -7.40 9.34
CA GLU A 53 -17.98 -7.18 10.66
C GLU A 53 -16.92 -7.37 11.76
N GLY A 54 -16.79 -6.38 12.63
CA GLY A 54 -15.85 -6.40 13.76
C GLY A 54 -14.36 -6.26 13.40
N ILE A 55 -13.98 -6.24 12.11
CA ILE A 55 -12.57 -6.20 11.69
C ILE A 55 -12.29 -4.96 10.86
N ASN A 56 -11.53 -4.00 11.42
CA ASN A 56 -11.23 -2.72 10.77
C ASN A 56 -10.22 -2.86 9.60
N ARG A 57 -9.25 -3.77 9.71
CA ARG A 57 -8.17 -3.93 8.72
C ARG A 57 -7.88 -5.39 8.40
N PRO A 58 -8.84 -6.10 7.76
CA PRO A 58 -8.67 -7.51 7.44
C PRO A 58 -7.49 -7.77 6.48
N VAL A 59 -7.16 -6.85 5.56
CA VAL A 59 -6.00 -6.99 4.68
C VAL A 59 -4.72 -6.96 5.52
N HIS A 60 -4.52 -5.95 6.39
CA HIS A 60 -3.38 -5.93 7.31
C HIS A 60 -3.24 -7.22 8.11
N GLN A 61 -4.34 -7.67 8.73
CA GLN A 61 -4.31 -8.84 9.60
C GLN A 61 -3.95 -10.11 8.83
N LEU A 62 -4.55 -10.34 7.67
CA LEU A 62 -4.31 -11.54 6.89
C LEU A 62 -2.94 -11.53 6.21
N THR A 63 -2.48 -10.38 5.70
CA THR A 63 -1.14 -10.29 5.09
C THR A 63 -0.04 -10.51 6.14
N GLN A 64 -0.12 -9.84 7.29
CA GLN A 64 0.92 -9.91 8.32
C GLN A 64 0.91 -11.23 9.09
N VAL A 65 -0.27 -11.69 9.53
CA VAL A 65 -0.38 -12.85 10.44
C VAL A 65 -0.45 -14.17 9.69
N THR A 66 -1.12 -14.21 8.53
CA THR A 66 -1.37 -15.46 7.81
C THR A 66 -0.39 -15.69 6.66
N LEU A 67 -0.08 -14.66 5.88
CA LEU A 67 0.77 -14.79 4.69
C LEU A 67 2.24 -14.46 4.95
N GLY A 68 2.57 -13.76 6.03
CA GLY A 68 3.91 -13.20 6.23
C GLY A 68 4.29 -12.15 5.18
N LEU A 69 3.29 -11.54 4.52
CA LEU A 69 3.45 -10.53 3.48
C LEU A 69 3.65 -9.14 4.12
N PRO A 70 4.85 -8.55 4.02
CA PRO A 70 5.07 -7.18 4.49
C PRO A 70 4.29 -6.19 3.65
N ILE A 71 3.81 -5.13 4.30
CA ILE A 71 3.03 -4.08 3.66
C ILE A 71 3.66 -2.71 3.88
N VAL A 72 3.40 -1.80 2.94
CA VAL A 72 3.74 -0.38 3.02
C VAL A 72 2.45 0.42 2.86
N ASP A 73 2.12 1.17 3.91
CA ASP A 73 1.07 2.17 3.91
C ASP A 73 1.68 3.55 3.60
N ASN A 74 0.91 4.41 2.95
CA ASN A 74 1.27 5.80 2.64
C ASN A 74 2.58 5.92 1.81
N GLY A 75 2.79 5.03 0.84
CA GLY A 75 3.89 5.17 -0.11
C GLY A 75 3.74 6.41 -1.00
N TYR A 76 4.84 7.05 -1.39
CA TYR A 76 4.81 8.08 -2.42
C TYR A 76 4.95 7.41 -3.79
N LEU A 77 3.87 7.37 -4.57
CA LEU A 77 3.81 6.67 -5.86
C LEU A 77 3.60 7.60 -7.07
N LYS A 78 3.61 8.93 -6.87
CA LYS A 78 3.28 9.90 -7.93
C LYS A 78 4.26 9.82 -9.10
N ASP A 79 5.56 10.00 -8.83
CA ASP A 79 6.57 10.09 -9.88
C ASP A 79 6.73 8.76 -10.65
N VAL A 80 6.63 7.63 -9.94
CA VAL A 80 6.65 6.29 -10.57
C VAL A 80 5.41 6.06 -11.42
N ALA A 81 4.22 6.51 -10.99
CA ALA A 81 3.00 6.41 -11.79
C ALA A 81 3.06 7.30 -13.04
N GLU A 82 3.57 8.53 -12.92
CA GLU A 82 3.76 9.45 -14.06
C GLU A 82 4.77 8.88 -15.06
N THR A 83 5.88 8.33 -14.57
CA THR A 83 6.91 7.73 -15.42
C THR A 83 6.42 6.45 -16.10
N ALA A 84 5.75 5.57 -15.37
CA ALA A 84 5.14 4.35 -15.92
C ALA A 84 4.12 4.67 -17.01
N ASN A 85 3.27 5.68 -16.78
CA ASN A 85 2.31 6.14 -17.77
C ASN A 85 2.98 6.77 -19.00
N ARG A 86 4.02 7.59 -18.83
CA ARG A 86 4.76 8.18 -19.96
C ARG A 86 5.44 7.11 -20.83
N LEU A 87 6.01 6.08 -20.19
CA LEU A 87 6.73 5.00 -20.87
C LEU A 87 5.81 3.86 -21.33
N GLN A 88 4.54 3.87 -20.93
CA GLN A 88 3.63 2.74 -21.09
C GLN A 88 4.27 1.43 -20.58
N ARG A 89 4.84 1.47 -19.36
CA ARG A 89 5.48 0.32 -18.72
C ARG A 89 5.26 0.35 -17.21
N TRP A 90 4.68 -0.71 -16.66
CA TRP A 90 4.27 -0.82 -15.25
C TRP A 90 5.14 -1.79 -14.44
N GLU A 91 6.06 -2.47 -15.13
CA GLU A 91 7.05 -3.36 -14.54
C GLU A 91 8.41 -2.69 -14.62
N PHE A 92 9.10 -2.63 -13.48
CA PHE A 92 10.38 -1.96 -13.31
C PHE A 92 11.12 -2.59 -12.14
N MET A 93 12.44 -2.40 -12.10
CA MET A 93 13.23 -2.83 -10.95
C MET A 93 12.96 -1.90 -9.78
N THR A 94 12.75 -2.45 -8.59
CA THR A 94 12.64 -1.67 -7.35
C THR A 94 13.79 -2.01 -6.40
N SER A 95 14.44 -0.98 -5.88
CA SER A 95 15.44 -1.10 -4.82
C SER A 95 14.85 -0.54 -3.54
N ILE A 96 14.68 -1.40 -2.53
CA ILE A 96 14.07 -1.05 -1.25
C ILE A 96 15.15 -1.03 -0.16
N GLN A 97 15.20 0.07 0.57
CA GLN A 97 16.05 0.27 1.74
C GLN A 97 15.16 0.31 2.98
N ILE A 98 15.52 -0.49 3.99
CA ILE A 98 14.79 -0.60 5.25
C ILE A 98 15.77 -0.31 6.38
N ASN A 99 15.41 0.60 7.28
CA ASN A 99 16.25 1.00 8.41
C ASN A 99 15.76 0.33 9.69
N PRO A 100 16.41 -0.75 10.16
CA PRO A 100 15.91 -1.52 11.30
C PRO A 100 15.76 -0.65 12.54
N VAL A 101 14.58 -0.72 13.17
CA VAL A 101 14.28 -0.06 14.44
C VAL A 101 14.23 -1.13 15.52
N PRO A 102 15.21 -1.19 16.44
CA PRO A 102 15.21 -2.19 17.51
C PRO A 102 13.91 -2.14 18.33
N GLY A 103 13.21 -3.27 18.44
CA GLY A 103 11.93 -3.37 19.14
C GLY A 103 10.73 -2.74 18.41
N GLY A 104 10.93 -2.19 17.21
CA GLY A 104 9.86 -1.60 16.40
C GLY A 104 9.01 -2.67 15.69
N THR A 105 7.71 -2.41 15.58
CA THR A 105 6.77 -3.23 14.78
C THR A 105 6.70 -2.79 13.32
N ALA A 106 7.38 -1.69 12.97
CA ALA A 106 7.49 -1.13 11.63
C ALA A 106 8.82 -0.38 11.49
N SER A 107 9.21 -0.13 10.24
CA SER A 107 10.45 0.56 9.89
C SER A 107 10.19 1.66 8.87
N PRO A 108 10.91 2.79 8.92
CA PRO A 108 11.03 3.65 7.75
C PRO A 108 11.52 2.84 6.55
N PHE A 109 10.97 3.16 5.38
CA PHE A 109 11.37 2.57 4.11
C PHE A 109 11.69 3.68 3.12
N ASN A 110 12.62 3.40 2.22
CA ASN A 110 12.83 4.19 1.01
C ASN A 110 12.85 3.22 -0.18
N ALA A 111 12.18 3.56 -1.27
CA ALA A 111 12.17 2.73 -2.46
C ALA A 111 12.40 3.57 -3.71
N ASN A 112 13.27 3.08 -4.59
CA ASN A 112 13.56 3.70 -5.87
C ASN A 112 13.12 2.77 -7.00
N ALA A 113 12.39 3.31 -7.97
CA ALA A 113 12.06 2.63 -9.21
C ALA A 113 13.14 2.89 -10.26
N THR A 114 13.57 1.85 -10.97
CA THR A 114 14.45 1.92 -12.14
C THR A 114 13.76 1.28 -13.32
N PHE A 115 13.46 2.11 -14.32
CA PHE A 115 12.76 1.76 -15.54
C PHE A 115 13.75 1.42 -16.65
#